data_AF-A0A7W9YYW5-F1
#
_entry.id   AF-A0A7W9YYW5-F1
#
_cell.length_a   1.000
_cell.length_b   1.000
_cell.length_c   1.000
_cell.angle_alpha   90.00
_cell.angle_beta   90.00
_cell.angle_gamma   90.00
#
_symmetry.space_group_name_H-M   'P 1'
#
loop_
_entity.id
_entity.type
_entity.pdbx_description
1 polymer ?
#
loop_
_entity_poly.entity_id
_entity_poly.type
_entity_poly.pdbx_seq_one_letter_code
_entity_poly.pdbx_strand_id
1 'polypeptide(L)'
;MARFEIQNSGYATMGGETRADTFCEMGLMYATGRGCAVDLVAAHKWLNIAAIKGSDRAAELRADLAQTMSKAELAAALRAAREWMTMH
;
A
#
# COMPACT_ATOMS: atom_id res chain seq x y z
N MET A 1 9.07 12.71 32.42
CA MET A 1 8.98 11.37 31.80
C MET A 1 8.22 11.52 30.48
N ALA A 2 8.75 10.92 29.42
CA ALA A 2 8.76 11.40 28.04
C ALA A 2 7.39 11.70 27.39
N ARG A 3 7.29 12.90 26.79
CA ARG A 3 6.29 13.24 25.77
C ARG A 3 6.72 12.49 24.50
N PHE A 4 5.99 11.45 24.12
CA PHE A 4 6.22 10.71 22.89
C PHE A 4 5.67 11.55 21.73
N GLU A 5 6.52 12.41 21.18
CA GLU A 5 6.26 13.11 19.93
C GLU A 5 6.34 12.11 18.78
N ILE A 6 5.19 11.68 18.27
CA ILE A 6 5.10 11.07 16.94
C ILE A 6 5.03 12.23 15.94
N GLN A 7 6.19 12.80 15.66
CA GLN A 7 6.42 13.53 14.41
C GLN A 7 6.70 12.52 13.30
N ASN A 8 6.32 12.92 12.08
CA ASN A 8 6.81 12.42 10.80
C ASN A 8 6.09 11.18 10.24
N SER A 9 5.35 11.29 9.14
CA SER A 9 5.96 11.55 7.83
C SER A 9 5.02 12.34 6.92
N GLY A 10 5.58 13.31 6.21
CA GLY A 10 4.89 14.47 5.64
C GLY A 10 3.71 14.19 4.69
N TYR A 11 2.64 14.95 4.92
CA TYR A 11 1.63 15.34 3.93
C TYR A 11 2.24 16.32 2.89
N ALA A 12 3.41 15.98 2.34
CA ALA A 12 4.08 16.76 1.33
C ALA A 12 3.72 16.18 -0.05
N THR A 13 2.66 16.70 -0.65
CA THR A 13 2.67 17.34 -1.98
C THR A 13 1.23 17.63 -2.41
N MET A 14 0.87 18.91 -2.33
CA MET A 14 -0.35 19.44 -2.92
C MET A 14 -0.17 19.50 -4.44
N GLY A 15 -0.68 18.49 -5.14
CA GLY A 15 -0.45 18.34 -6.58
C GLY A 15 -1.18 17.17 -7.23
N GLY A 16 -2.48 17.00 -6.93
CA GLY A 16 -3.41 16.28 -7.80
C GLY A 16 -3.21 14.78 -8.00
N GLU A 17 -3.41 13.94 -6.96
CA GLU A 17 -3.78 12.52 -7.16
C GLU A 17 -4.32 11.85 -5.88
N THR A 18 -5.35 12.46 -5.27
CA THR A 18 -5.91 12.08 -3.95
C THR A 18 -6.28 10.60 -3.78
N ARG A 19 -6.54 9.88 -4.89
CA ARG A 19 -6.93 8.47 -4.86
C ARG A 19 -5.75 7.50 -4.86
N ALA A 20 -4.66 7.82 -5.59
CA ALA A 20 -3.49 6.94 -5.65
C ALA A 20 -2.76 6.92 -4.30
N ASP A 21 -2.61 8.10 -3.67
CA ASP A 21 -2.04 8.25 -2.34
C ASP A 21 -2.82 7.49 -1.27
N THR A 22 -4.16 7.56 -1.30
CA THR A 22 -5.01 6.82 -0.35
C THR A 22 -4.75 5.32 -0.40
N PHE A 23 -4.67 4.74 -1.61
CA PHE A 23 -4.35 3.32 -1.75
C PHE A 23 -2.91 2.99 -1.36
N CYS A 24 -1.97 3.92 -1.59
CA CYS A 24 -0.59 3.76 -1.13
C CYS A 24 -0.52 3.69 0.40
N GLU A 25 -1.22 4.59 1.09
CA GLU A 25 -1.30 4.61 2.55
C GLU A 25 -1.96 3.35 3.10
N MET A 26 -3.06 2.90 2.50
CA MET A 26 -3.69 1.62 2.87
C MET A 26 -2.71 0.46 2.75
N GLY A 27 -1.97 0.40 1.65
CA GLY A 27 -0.92 -0.61 1.45
C GLY A 27 0.12 -0.62 2.57
N LEU A 28 0.60 0.56 2.96
CA LEU A 28 1.56 0.72 4.06
C LEU A 28 0.97 0.33 5.42
N MET A 29 -0.31 0.62 5.69
CA MET A 29 -0.94 0.21 6.95
C MET A 29 -0.96 -1.32 7.10
N TYR A 30 -1.34 -2.04 6.03
CA TYR A 30 -1.33 -3.51 6.06
C TYR A 30 0.08 -4.09 6.10
N ALA A 31 1.05 -3.45 5.44
CA ALA A 31 2.45 -3.90 5.46
C ALA A 31 3.09 -3.73 6.85
N THR A 32 2.75 -2.66 7.56
CA THR A 32 3.34 -2.33 8.87
C THR A 32 2.50 -2.78 10.06
N GLY A 33 1.29 -3.29 9.82
CA GLY A 33 0.35 -3.65 10.89
C GLY A 33 -0.16 -2.43 11.67
N ARG A 34 -0.22 -1.25 11.04
CA ARG A 34 -0.70 -0.04 11.70
C ARG A 34 -2.22 -0.10 11.84
N GLY A 35 -2.69 -0.48 13.04
CA GLY A 35 -4.11 -0.59 13.35
C GLY A 35 -4.78 -1.88 12.86
N CYS A 36 -4.01 -2.84 12.35
CA CYS A 36 -4.48 -4.18 11.97
C CYS A 36 -3.32 -5.19 12.05
N ALA A 37 -3.60 -6.49 11.93
CA ALA A 37 -2.55 -7.49 11.76
C ALA A 37 -1.83 -7.28 10.42
N VAL A 38 -0.54 -7.61 10.36
CA VAL A 38 0.24 -7.55 9.12
C VAL A 38 -0.39 -8.50 8.10
N ASP A 39 -0.70 -7.97 6.91
CA ASP A 39 -1.24 -8.72 5.79
C ASP A 39 -0.55 -8.28 4.51
N LEU A 40 0.46 -9.06 4.09
CA LEU A 40 1.25 -8.76 2.89
C LEU A 40 0.42 -8.87 1.62
N VAL A 41 -0.62 -9.71 1.60
CA VAL A 41 -1.51 -9.88 0.45
C VAL A 41 -2.36 -8.62 0.27
N ALA A 42 -2.98 -8.13 1.34
CA ALA A 42 -3.73 -6.89 1.33
C ALA A 42 -2.83 -5.68 1.04
N ALA A 43 -1.64 -5.63 1.64
CA ALA A 43 -0.66 -4.58 1.40
C ALA A 43 -0.28 -4.49 -0.08
N HIS A 44 0.17 -5.60 -0.67
CA HIS A 44 0.57 -5.65 -2.07
C HIS A 44 -0.60 -5.34 -3.00
N LYS A 45 -1.82 -5.78 -2.67
CA LYS A 45 -3.05 -5.43 -3.42
C LYS A 45 -3.22 -3.92 -3.53
N TRP A 46 -3.19 -3.20 -2.41
CA TRP A 46 -3.45 -1.76 -2.41
C TRP A 46 -2.32 -0.97 -3.05
N LEU A 47 -1.06 -1.37 -2.83
CA LEU A 47 0.09 -0.79 -3.53
C LEU A 47 0.01 -1.00 -5.05
N ASN A 48 -0.48 -2.16 -5.51
CA ASN A 48 -0.71 -2.41 -6.93
C ASN A 48 -1.79 -1.51 -7.53
N ILE A 49 -2.89 -1.30 -6.82
CA ILE A 49 -3.95 -0.39 -7.28
C ILE A 49 -3.45 1.06 -7.30
N ALA A 50 -2.69 1.48 -6.30
CA ALA A 50 -2.07 2.81 -6.24
C ALA A 50 -1.09 3.04 -7.41
N ALA A 51 -0.23 2.05 -7.69
CA ALA A 51 0.72 2.11 -8.81
C ALA A 51 -0.01 2.25 -10.16
N ILE A 52 -1.06 1.45 -10.39
CA ILE A 52 -1.89 1.56 -11.61
C ILE A 52 -2.56 2.93 -11.73
N LYS A 53 -2.83 3.59 -10.60
CA LYS A 53 -3.47 4.91 -10.54
C LYS A 53 -2.51 6.09 -10.62
N GLY A 54 -1.20 5.86 -10.79
CA GLY A 54 -0.20 6.91 -10.99
C GLY A 54 0.85 7.05 -9.89
N SER A 55 0.76 6.29 -8.79
CA SER A 55 1.72 6.42 -7.69
C SER A 55 3.02 5.64 -7.95
N ASP A 56 4.07 6.35 -8.36
CA ASP A 56 5.42 5.79 -8.53
C ASP A 56 5.97 5.22 -7.21
N ARG A 57 5.75 5.93 -6.11
CA ARG A 57 6.08 5.46 -4.75
C ARG A 57 5.44 4.12 -4.44
N ALA A 58 4.16 3.93 -4.82
CA ALA A 58 3.50 2.66 -4.58
C ALA A 58 4.04 1.54 -5.48
N ALA A 59 4.51 1.86 -6.69
CA ALA A 59 5.15 0.90 -7.58
C ALA A 59 6.47 0.36 -6.98
N GLU A 60 7.29 1.24 -6.39
CA GLU A 60 8.51 0.89 -5.67
C GLU A 60 8.19 0.02 -4.45
N LEU A 61 7.31 0.50 -3.56
CA LEU A 61 6.92 -0.24 -2.36
C LEU A 61 6.33 -1.62 -2.68
N ARG A 62 5.55 -1.73 -3.76
CA ARG A 62 5.00 -3.00 -4.22
C ARG A 62 6.11 -3.96 -4.66
N ALA A 63 7.10 -3.46 -5.39
CA ALA A 63 8.20 -4.27 -5.88
C ALA A 63 9.05 -4.81 -4.72
N ASP A 64 9.35 -3.96 -3.73
CA ASP A 64 10.07 -4.37 -2.52
C ASP A 64 9.29 -5.40 -1.72
N LEU A 65 8.00 -5.15 -1.48
CA LEU A 65 7.13 -6.08 -0.75
C LEU A 65 7.06 -7.44 -1.45
N ALA A 66 6.99 -7.44 -2.78
CA ALA A 66 6.92 -8.67 -3.57
C ALA A 66 8.14 -9.59 -3.40
N GLN A 67 9.31 -9.04 -3.04
CA GLN A 67 10.52 -9.85 -2.77
C GLN A 67 10.38 -10.68 -1.49
N THR A 68 9.50 -10.27 -0.57
CA THR A 68 9.28 -10.94 0.72
C THR A 68 8.11 -11.91 0.73
N MET A 69 7.32 -11.93 -0.35
CA MET A 69 6.11 -12.74 -0.47
C MET A 69 6.38 -14.05 -1.20
N SER A 70 5.62 -15.09 -0.84
CA SER A 70 5.59 -16.32 -1.63
C SER A 70 4.84 -16.11 -2.95
N LYS A 71 5.10 -17.00 -3.92
CA LYS A 71 4.37 -17.00 -5.21
C LYS A 71 2.86 -17.12 -5.03
N ALA A 72 2.41 -17.87 -4.02
CA ALA A 72 0.99 -18.05 -3.73
C ALA A 72 0.35 -16.76 -3.23
N GLU A 73 1.02 -16.05 -2.31
CA GLU A 73 0.56 -14.76 -1.79
C GLU A 73 0.55 -13.68 -2.87
N LEU A 74 1.57 -13.63 -3.72
CA LEU A 74 1.60 -12.71 -4.87
C LEU A 74 0.44 -12.96 -5.83
N ALA A 75 0.18 -14.22 -6.17
CA ALA A 75 -0.94 -14.58 -7.03
C ALA A 75 -2.29 -14.18 -6.39
N ALA A 76 -2.44 -14.37 -5.08
CA ALA A 76 -3.62 -13.95 -4.33
C ALA A 76 -3.79 -12.42 -4.35
N ALA A 77 -2.72 -11.67 -4.11
CA ALA A 77 -2.74 -10.20 -4.09
C ALA A 77 -3.11 -9.60 -5.46
N LEU A 78 -2.51 -10.13 -6.53
CA LEU A 78 -2.78 -9.71 -7.90
C LEU A 78 -4.22 -10.03 -8.32
N ARG A 79 -4.73 -11.22 -7.96
CA ARG A 79 -6.13 -11.60 -8.20
C ARG A 79 -7.07 -10.64 -7.48
N ALA A 80 -6.84 -10.40 -6.19
CA ALA A 80 -7.67 -9.53 -5.37
C ALA A 80 -7.65 -8.06 -5.85
N ALA A 81 -6.50 -7.59 -6.37
CA ALA A 81 -6.39 -6.26 -6.97
C ALA A 81 -7.22 -6.16 -8.25
N ARG A 82 -7.10 -7.17 -9.13
CA ARG A 82 -7.87 -7.24 -10.38
C ARG A 82 -9.37 -7.26 -10.12
N GLU A 83 -9.82 -8.13 -9.22
CA GLU A 83 -11.24 -8.24 -8.85
C GLU A 83 -11.77 -6.91 -8.31
N TRP A 84 -11.01 -6.25 -7.45
CA TRP A 84 -11.40 -4.95 -6.91
C TRP A 84 -11.59 -3.91 -8.00
N MET A 85 -10.64 -3.79 -8.95
CA MET A 85 -10.70 -2.84 -10.07
C MET A 85 -11.80 -3.15 -11.09
N THR A 86 -12.27 -4.40 -11.18
CA THR A 86 -13.42 -4.73 -12.03
C THR A 86 -14.76 -4.39 -11.39
N MET A 87 -14.80 -4.25 -10.06
CA MET A 87 -16.02 -3.97 -9.32
C MET A 87 -16.19 -2.49 -8.94
N HIS A 88 -15.13 -1.68 -9.02
CA HIS A 88 -15.10 -0.26 -8.59
C HIS A 88 -14.42 0.62 -9.63
#